data_AF-B5VUE0-F1
#
_entry.id   AF-B5VUE0-F1
#
_cell.length_a   1.000
_cell.length_b   1.000
_cell.length_c   1.000
_cell.angle_alpha   90.00
_cell.angle_beta   90.00
_cell.angle_gamma   90.00
#
_symmetry.space_group_name_H-M   'P 1'
#
loop_
_entity.id
_entity.type
_entity.pdbx_description
1 polymer ?
#
loop_
_entity_poly.entity_id
_entity_poly.type
_entity_poly.pdbx_seq_one_letter_code
_entity_poly.pdbx_strand_id
1 'polypeptide(L)'
;MKVNDLPLRELFDKLRQAGFVLGIDEYELLLEALMKGFGIEDEAALKRLCKTLWVKSVEDEKIFNSYFEKVMSQPLENPLVTVEKPTPAKPAIPTTQPQVKQGKTTPTLPRNDERVSPDKLPPPEPRRDEPPQPPTQPSSEAEKSEPAESEFMLPEVAVEMDDEVQLLKTITSEQFFLYSDYLPLTKREMKQTWRYLRLPIREGPLVELDVTATIEKIIRDGFFLEPVLVPRRRNLVELVLLLDIDGSMVAFHPLGDRLKDTATRGGKLGASRVYYFHNCPVDYVYGKPGYSEAVRVEDMLSGLSANRVCMLIFSDAGAARGGYSEDRLQLTERFLRQCQQHLRYLVWVNPVPRERWAMSTAGEIAKLIPMLECDRLGLQNAVKVLRGNPVSWS
;
A
#
# COMPACT_ATOMS: atom_id res chain seq x y z
N MET A 1 24.92 -30.81 15.77
CA MET A 1 24.31 -30.91 14.40
C MET A 1 24.89 -29.82 13.49
N LYS A 2 24.81 -29.95 12.16
CA LYS A 2 25.08 -28.81 11.25
C LYS A 2 23.85 -27.90 11.23
N VAL A 3 24.06 -26.58 11.37
CA VAL A 3 22.97 -25.60 11.49
C VAL A 3 22.07 -25.57 10.23
N ASN A 4 22.64 -25.81 9.05
CA ASN A 4 21.92 -25.82 7.77
C ASN A 4 21.01 -27.05 7.58
N ASP A 5 21.19 -28.11 8.36
CA ASP A 5 20.45 -29.38 8.21
C ASP A 5 19.27 -29.46 9.21
N LEU A 6 18.97 -28.39 9.95
CA LEU A 6 17.90 -28.36 10.95
C LEU A 6 16.63 -27.66 10.38
N PRO A 7 15.43 -28.24 10.55
CA PRO A 7 14.15 -27.67 10.08
C PRO A 7 13.65 -26.49 10.95
N LEU A 8 14.54 -25.60 11.38
CA LEU A 8 14.26 -24.46 12.27
C LEU A 8 13.26 -23.47 11.66
N ARG A 9 13.36 -23.25 10.35
CA ARG A 9 12.43 -22.40 9.60
C ARG A 9 11.02 -22.97 9.60
N GLU A 10 10.89 -24.27 9.34
CA GLU A 10 9.59 -24.95 9.32
C GLU A 10 8.94 -24.99 10.71
N LEU A 11 9.75 -25.19 11.76
CA LEU A 11 9.29 -25.05 13.15
C LEU A 11 8.79 -23.62 13.43
N PHE A 12 9.57 -22.60 13.06
CA PHE A 12 9.20 -21.19 13.25
C PHE A 12 7.88 -20.83 12.53
N ASP A 13 7.75 -21.23 11.27
CA ASP A 13 6.54 -20.99 10.47
C ASP A 13 5.31 -21.70 11.06
N LYS A 14 5.44 -22.95 11.51
CA LYS A 14 4.35 -23.71 12.18
C LYS A 14 3.95 -23.07 13.52
N LEU A 15 4.90 -22.58 14.32
CA LEU A 15 4.60 -21.89 15.59
C LEU A 15 3.87 -20.56 15.36
N ARG A 16 4.28 -19.79 14.35
CA ARG A 16 3.61 -18.54 13.98
C ARG A 16 2.17 -18.77 13.50
N GLN A 17 1.93 -19.86 12.75
CA GLN A 17 0.57 -20.30 12.38
C GLN A 17 -0.26 -20.75 13.60
N ALA A 18 0.38 -21.32 14.62
CA ALA A 18 -0.25 -21.71 15.88
C ALA A 18 -0.58 -20.53 16.82
N GLY A 19 -0.34 -19.28 16.39
CA GLY A 19 -0.69 -18.06 17.12
C GLY A 19 0.43 -17.43 17.94
N PHE A 20 1.68 -17.92 17.84
CA PHE A 20 2.81 -17.29 18.51
C PHE A 20 3.13 -15.92 17.91
N VAL A 21 3.32 -14.93 18.78
CA VAL A 21 3.82 -13.60 18.40
C VAL A 21 5.35 -13.67 18.28
N LEU A 22 5.81 -14.19 17.14
CA LEU A 22 7.22 -14.32 16.76
C LEU A 22 7.52 -13.43 15.53
N GLY A 23 8.42 -12.48 15.72
CA GLY A 23 8.98 -11.63 14.67
C GLY A 23 10.30 -12.17 14.11
N ILE A 24 10.85 -11.44 13.14
CA ILE A 24 12.13 -11.79 12.50
C ILE A 24 13.27 -11.69 13.51
N ASP A 25 13.23 -10.68 14.39
CA ASP A 25 14.18 -10.47 15.50
C ASP A 25 14.33 -11.73 16.38
N GLU A 26 13.24 -12.42 16.71
CA GLU A 26 13.28 -13.66 17.51
C GLU A 26 13.79 -14.88 16.74
N TYR A 27 13.80 -14.85 15.40
CA TYR A 27 14.43 -15.85 14.54
C TYR A 27 15.92 -15.57 14.35
N GLU A 28 16.30 -14.30 14.11
CA GLU A 28 17.70 -13.87 14.05
C GLU A 28 18.43 -14.13 15.38
N LEU A 29 17.77 -13.89 16.52
CA LEU A 29 18.33 -14.18 17.84
C LEU A 29 18.57 -15.69 18.07
N LEU A 30 17.73 -16.57 17.49
CA LEU A 30 17.99 -18.01 17.49
C LEU A 30 19.20 -18.36 16.63
N LEU A 31 19.30 -17.82 15.41
CA LEU A 31 20.44 -18.05 14.52
C LEU A 31 21.75 -17.54 15.13
N GLU A 32 21.74 -16.35 15.74
CA GLU A 32 22.91 -15.79 16.40
C GLU A 32 23.35 -16.64 17.60
N ALA A 33 22.41 -17.16 18.39
CA ALA A 33 22.70 -18.09 19.49
C ALA A 33 23.30 -19.42 18.98
N LEU A 34 22.77 -19.98 17.89
CA LEU A 34 23.31 -21.19 17.27
C LEU A 34 24.70 -20.97 16.67
N MET A 35 24.94 -19.83 16.03
CA MET A 35 26.26 -19.44 15.51
C MET A 35 27.29 -19.24 16.63
N LYS A 36 26.85 -18.77 17.81
CA LYS A 36 27.67 -18.68 19.04
C LYS A 36 27.84 -20.03 19.76
N GLY A 37 27.28 -21.13 19.23
CA GLY A 37 27.46 -22.48 19.76
C GLY A 37 26.46 -22.90 20.85
N PHE A 38 25.41 -22.13 21.12
CA PHE A 38 24.36 -22.53 22.05
C PHE A 38 23.39 -23.51 21.38
N GLY A 39 23.01 -24.58 22.08
CA GLY A 39 21.95 -25.50 21.62
C GLY A 39 22.32 -26.50 20.50
N ILE A 40 23.58 -26.53 20.05
CA ILE A 40 24.04 -27.41 18.95
C ILE A 40 24.46 -28.82 19.41
N GLU A 41 24.47 -29.07 20.72
CA GLU A 41 24.96 -30.29 21.38
C GLU A 41 24.04 -31.49 21.17
N ASP A 42 22.73 -31.30 21.34
CA ASP A 42 21.69 -32.34 21.31
C ASP A 42 20.31 -31.71 21.02
N GLU A 43 19.35 -32.51 20.55
CA GLU A 43 17.98 -32.07 20.29
C GLU A 43 17.33 -31.46 21.55
N ALA A 44 17.60 -32.05 22.72
CA ALA A 44 17.13 -31.53 24.00
C ALA A 44 17.74 -30.15 24.33
N ALA A 45 18.97 -29.85 23.88
CA ALA A 45 19.59 -28.54 24.05
C ALA A 45 18.96 -27.49 23.14
N LEU A 46 18.67 -27.86 21.89
CA LEU A 46 17.94 -27.03 20.92
C LEU A 46 16.51 -26.72 21.39
N LYS A 47 15.80 -27.72 21.93
CA LYS A 47 14.45 -27.56 22.51
C LYS A 47 14.45 -26.56 23.67
N ARG A 48 15.46 -26.63 24.56
CA ARG A 48 15.64 -25.66 25.66
C ARG A 48 15.90 -24.25 25.13
N LEU A 49 16.76 -24.09 24.12
CA LEU A 49 17.08 -22.78 23.53
C LEU A 49 15.84 -22.13 22.92
N CYS A 50 15.15 -22.83 22.02
CA CYS A 50 13.94 -22.35 21.36
C CYS A 50 12.82 -22.04 22.39
N LYS A 51 12.63 -22.91 23.40
CA LYS A 51 11.68 -22.64 24.50
C LYS A 51 12.03 -21.34 25.23
N THR A 52 13.31 -21.10 25.55
CA THR A 52 13.77 -19.92 26.29
C THR A 52 13.54 -18.62 25.50
N LEU A 53 13.69 -18.68 24.17
CA LEU A 53 13.52 -17.52 23.30
C LEU A 53 12.05 -17.22 22.97
N TRP A 54 11.20 -18.26 22.83
CA TRP A 54 9.90 -18.13 22.17
C TRP A 54 8.68 -18.39 23.05
N VAL A 55 8.80 -19.15 24.14
CA VAL A 55 7.66 -19.52 25.00
C VAL A 55 7.48 -18.48 26.11
N LYS A 56 6.33 -17.80 26.11
CA LYS A 56 6.04 -16.68 27.03
C LYS A 56 4.93 -17.04 28.06
N SER A 57 4.16 -18.11 27.84
CA SER A 57 3.17 -18.67 28.79
C SER A 57 3.21 -20.21 28.94
N VAL A 58 2.46 -20.74 29.91
CA VAL A 58 2.31 -22.19 30.17
C VAL A 58 1.46 -22.88 29.10
N GLU A 59 0.54 -22.15 28.47
CA GLU A 59 -0.23 -22.59 27.30
C GLU A 59 0.69 -22.75 26.08
N ASP A 60 1.53 -21.73 25.82
CA ASP A 60 2.53 -21.73 24.75
C ASP A 60 3.46 -22.95 24.87
N GLU A 61 3.90 -23.32 26.07
CA GLU A 61 4.78 -24.46 26.29
C GLU A 61 4.19 -25.77 25.72
N LYS A 62 2.90 -26.01 25.93
CA LYS A 62 2.23 -27.23 25.45
C LYS A 62 2.15 -27.25 23.93
N ILE A 63 1.82 -26.11 23.34
CA ILE A 63 1.73 -25.94 21.88
C ILE A 63 3.13 -26.14 21.28
N PHE A 64 4.13 -25.43 21.81
CA PHE A 64 5.53 -25.52 21.37
C PHE A 64 6.07 -26.96 21.40
N ASN A 65 5.90 -27.68 22.52
CA ASN A 65 6.39 -29.05 22.64
C ASN A 65 5.78 -29.98 21.57
N SER A 66 4.48 -29.84 21.29
CA SER A 66 3.78 -30.65 20.28
C SER A 66 4.25 -30.39 18.85
N TYR A 67 4.53 -29.13 18.49
CA TYR A 67 5.05 -28.79 17.16
C TYR A 67 6.52 -29.13 17.01
N PHE A 68 7.32 -28.97 18.08
CA PHE A 68 8.73 -29.33 18.09
C PHE A 68 8.92 -30.83 17.80
N GLU A 69 8.24 -31.70 18.55
CA GLU A 69 8.31 -33.15 18.36
C GLU A 69 7.77 -33.59 16.99
N LYS A 70 6.72 -32.92 16.48
CA LYS A 70 6.17 -33.17 15.15
C LYS A 70 7.10 -32.76 14.01
N VAL A 71 7.96 -31.76 14.20
CA VAL A 71 8.93 -31.31 13.19
C VAL A 71 10.20 -32.16 13.22
N MET A 72 10.73 -32.46 14.41
CA MET A 72 11.95 -33.28 14.54
C MET A 72 11.76 -34.75 14.16
N SER A 73 10.51 -35.24 14.09
CA SER A 73 10.18 -36.59 13.64
C SER A 73 9.96 -36.72 12.12
N GLN A 74 10.07 -35.64 11.34
CA GLN A 74 9.96 -35.69 9.87
C GLN A 74 11.35 -35.90 9.22
N PRO A 75 11.53 -36.88 8.31
CA PRO A 75 12.80 -37.06 7.60
C PRO A 75 13.09 -35.87 6.66
N LEU A 76 14.33 -35.40 6.64
CA LEU A 76 14.80 -34.32 5.77
C LEU A 76 14.84 -34.77 4.29
N GLU A 77 13.86 -34.35 3.49
CA GLU A 77 13.92 -34.44 2.03
C GLU A 77 14.55 -33.18 1.41
N ASN A 78 15.81 -33.31 0.96
CA ASN A 78 16.40 -32.72 -0.26
C ASN A 78 17.88 -32.28 -0.07
N PRO A 79 18.87 -33.02 -0.62
CA PRO A 79 20.22 -32.52 -0.80
C PRO A 79 20.35 -31.75 -2.13
N LEU A 80 20.74 -30.48 -2.06
CA LEU A 80 21.07 -29.67 -3.24
C LEU A 80 22.49 -29.96 -3.77
N VAL A 81 22.58 -30.20 -5.08
CA VAL A 81 23.65 -29.80 -6.01
C VAL A 81 25.11 -29.97 -5.53
N THR A 82 25.75 -31.05 -5.97
CA THR A 82 27.22 -31.20 -5.91
C THR A 82 27.88 -30.55 -7.13
N VAL A 83 28.92 -29.75 -6.91
CA VAL A 83 29.78 -29.19 -7.97
C VAL A 83 31.09 -29.96 -8.02
N GLU A 84 31.44 -30.57 -9.16
CA GLU A 84 32.76 -31.15 -9.41
C GLU A 84 33.36 -30.72 -10.77
N LYS A 85 34.70 -30.64 -10.81
CA LYS A 85 35.55 -30.24 -11.95
C LYS A 85 36.29 -31.48 -12.52
N PRO A 86 37.03 -31.43 -13.66
CA PRO A 86 36.71 -32.34 -14.77
C PRO A 86 37.81 -33.35 -15.19
N THR A 87 37.43 -34.22 -16.15
CA THR A 87 38.26 -35.03 -17.10
C THR A 87 39.02 -36.27 -16.58
N PRO A 88 39.35 -37.29 -17.43
CA PRO A 88 38.95 -37.55 -18.83
C PRO A 88 38.50 -39.00 -19.22
N ALA A 89 37.54 -39.08 -20.15
CA ALA A 89 37.29 -40.06 -21.23
C ALA A 89 37.77 -41.54 -21.21
N LYS A 90 36.82 -42.47 -21.48
CA LYS A 90 36.70 -43.22 -22.77
C LYS A 90 35.36 -43.99 -22.92
N PRO A 91 34.90 -44.35 -24.15
CA PRO A 91 33.51 -44.80 -24.42
C PRO A 91 33.34 -46.27 -24.83
N ALA A 92 32.12 -46.83 -24.67
CA ALA A 92 31.68 -48.08 -25.34
C ALA A 92 30.14 -48.21 -25.48
N ILE A 93 29.63 -47.94 -26.69
CA ILE A 93 28.59 -48.61 -27.52
C ILE A 93 27.49 -49.50 -26.85
N PRO A 94 26.19 -49.36 -27.24
CA PRO A 94 25.05 -50.14 -26.72
C PRO A 94 24.71 -51.45 -27.46
N THR A 95 23.91 -52.35 -26.88
CA THR A 95 23.28 -53.49 -27.60
C THR A 95 21.91 -53.94 -27.02
N THR A 96 20.84 -53.45 -27.64
CA THR A 96 19.64 -54.14 -28.19
C THR A 96 19.15 -55.53 -27.68
N GLN A 97 18.02 -55.55 -26.93
CA GLN A 97 16.81 -56.46 -27.04
C GLN A 97 16.99 -58.02 -26.90
N PRO A 98 15.94 -58.91 -26.94
CA PRO A 98 14.48 -58.74 -27.15
C PRO A 98 13.44 -59.54 -26.28
N GLN A 99 12.17 -59.05 -26.34
CA GLN A 99 10.81 -59.67 -26.30
C GLN A 99 10.46 -61.05 -25.66
N VAL A 100 9.20 -61.17 -25.15
CA VAL A 100 8.12 -62.20 -25.40
C VAL A 100 6.95 -61.99 -24.37
N LYS A 101 5.70 -61.63 -24.74
CA LYS A 101 4.44 -62.44 -24.95
C LYS A 101 4.08 -63.42 -23.79
N GLN A 102 2.85 -63.68 -23.31
CA GLN A 102 1.41 -63.30 -23.49
C GLN A 102 0.60 -63.85 -22.25
N GLY A 103 -0.71 -63.67 -21.96
CA GLY A 103 -1.82 -62.85 -22.52
C GLY A 103 -3.25 -63.45 -22.26
N LYS A 104 -4.24 -62.66 -21.78
CA LYS A 104 -5.70 -62.93 -21.49
C LYS A 104 -6.12 -63.67 -20.19
N THR A 105 -7.15 -63.16 -19.48
CA THR A 105 -8.54 -63.72 -19.42
C THR A 105 -9.52 -62.86 -18.58
N THR A 106 -10.82 -62.96 -18.87
CA THR A 106 -11.99 -62.35 -18.16
C THR A 106 -12.96 -63.45 -17.72
N PRO A 107 -13.71 -63.31 -16.61
CA PRO A 107 -15.20 -63.28 -16.65
C PRO A 107 -15.81 -62.40 -15.50
N THR A 108 -17.10 -62.06 -15.32
CA THR A 108 -18.37 -61.95 -16.06
C THR A 108 -19.45 -61.45 -15.04
N LEU A 109 -20.41 -60.63 -15.52
CA LEU A 109 -21.73 -60.14 -14.98
C LEU A 109 -22.54 -61.01 -13.97
N PRO A 110 -23.60 -60.51 -13.24
CA PRO A 110 -24.73 -59.60 -13.65
C PRO A 110 -25.01 -58.37 -12.72
N ARG A 111 -25.69 -57.27 -13.11
CA ARG A 111 -27.04 -56.99 -13.70
C ARG A 111 -28.18 -57.03 -12.65
N ASN A 112 -28.86 -55.91 -12.36
CA ASN A 112 -30.15 -55.41 -12.92
C ASN A 112 -30.51 -54.08 -12.14
N ASP A 113 -31.42 -53.15 -12.49
CA ASP A 113 -32.25 -52.83 -13.68
C ASP A 113 -32.91 -51.41 -13.56
N GLU A 114 -33.42 -50.88 -14.68
CA GLU A 114 -34.63 -50.02 -14.96
C GLU A 114 -35.17 -48.94 -13.97
N ARG A 115 -35.74 -47.76 -14.36
CA ARG A 115 -36.60 -47.35 -15.53
C ARG A 115 -36.49 -45.81 -15.79
N VAL A 116 -36.38 -45.30 -17.03
CA VAL A 116 -37.42 -44.88 -18.02
C VAL A 116 -38.06 -43.47 -17.85
N SER A 117 -38.14 -42.72 -18.98
CA SER A 117 -38.93 -41.49 -19.27
C SER A 117 -39.61 -41.68 -20.66
N PRO A 118 -40.28 -40.71 -21.34
CA PRO A 118 -40.87 -39.40 -21.00
C PRO A 118 -42.38 -39.28 -21.43
N ASP A 119 -43.01 -38.08 -21.50
CA ASP A 119 -43.74 -37.50 -22.69
C ASP A 119 -44.62 -36.22 -22.42
N LYS A 120 -44.88 -35.42 -23.48
CA LYS A 120 -46.01 -34.47 -23.80
C LYS A 120 -46.17 -32.99 -23.34
N LEU A 121 -46.77 -32.23 -24.28
CA LEU A 121 -47.19 -30.80 -24.42
C LEU A 121 -48.64 -30.78 -25.04
N PRO A 122 -49.33 -29.65 -25.38
CA PRO A 122 -49.33 -28.20 -25.00
C PRO A 122 -50.75 -27.80 -24.45
N PRO A 123 -51.54 -26.75 -24.86
CA PRO A 123 -51.38 -25.30 -25.20
C PRO A 123 -52.29 -24.41 -24.25
N PRO A 124 -52.90 -23.22 -24.59
CA PRO A 124 -52.70 -22.19 -25.65
C PRO A 124 -52.58 -20.69 -25.19
N GLU A 125 -52.44 -19.81 -26.19
CA GLU A 125 -52.35 -18.32 -26.27
C GLU A 125 -53.61 -17.51 -25.78
N PRO A 126 -53.63 -16.15 -25.64
CA PRO A 126 -53.40 -15.17 -26.74
C PRO A 126 -52.84 -13.73 -26.46
N ARG A 127 -52.10 -13.22 -27.47
CA ARG A 127 -52.03 -11.87 -28.12
C ARG A 127 -52.44 -10.54 -27.43
N ARG A 128 -51.59 -9.51 -27.67
CA ARG A 128 -51.88 -8.07 -27.97
C ARG A 128 -50.54 -7.39 -28.36
N ASP A 129 -50.35 -6.94 -29.60
CA ASP A 129 -50.70 -5.63 -30.20
C ASP A 129 -49.61 -4.53 -30.03
N GLU A 130 -48.82 -4.31 -31.09
CA GLU A 130 -48.06 -3.08 -31.46
C GLU A 130 -49.01 -2.08 -32.20
N PRO A 131 -48.65 -0.86 -32.72
CA PRO A 131 -47.34 -0.18 -32.94
C PRO A 131 -47.41 1.34 -32.51
N PRO A 132 -46.82 2.40 -33.16
CA PRO A 132 -45.70 2.54 -34.12
C PRO A 132 -44.65 3.66 -33.80
N GLN A 133 -43.70 3.86 -34.74
CA GLN A 133 -42.51 4.74 -34.76
C GLN A 133 -42.76 6.23 -35.13
N PRO A 134 -41.72 7.09 -35.01
CA PRO A 134 -41.48 8.29 -35.84
C PRO A 134 -40.18 8.19 -36.71
N PRO A 135 -39.89 9.13 -37.65
CA PRO A 135 -39.54 8.75 -39.04
C PRO A 135 -38.10 9.04 -39.53
N THR A 136 -37.83 8.63 -40.79
CA THR A 136 -36.56 8.79 -41.53
C THR A 136 -36.71 9.70 -42.77
N GLN A 137 -35.66 10.45 -43.15
CA GLN A 137 -35.20 10.80 -44.53
C GLN A 137 -34.23 12.02 -44.52
N PRO A 138 -33.45 12.32 -45.60
CA PRO A 138 -33.23 11.59 -46.88
C PRO A 138 -31.74 11.38 -47.29
N SER A 139 -31.55 10.70 -48.43
CA SER A 139 -30.34 10.57 -49.29
C SER A 139 -29.97 11.89 -50.03
N SER A 140 -28.88 12.07 -50.81
CA SER A 140 -27.99 11.22 -51.65
C SER A 140 -26.59 11.87 -51.82
N GLU A 141 -25.52 11.22 -52.33
CA GLU A 141 -25.13 11.06 -53.76
C GLU A 141 -23.97 10.05 -53.99
N ALA A 142 -23.52 9.87 -55.24
CA ALA A 142 -22.64 8.82 -55.81
C ALA A 142 -21.14 8.88 -55.35
N GLU A 143 -20.21 7.95 -55.63
CA GLU A 143 -19.96 7.10 -56.83
C GLU A 143 -19.36 5.69 -56.55
N LYS A 144 -19.19 4.88 -57.60
CA LYS A 144 -18.66 3.49 -57.57
C LYS A 144 -17.16 3.41 -57.86
N SER A 145 -16.43 2.55 -57.14
CA SER A 145 -15.28 1.81 -57.68
C SER A 145 -14.91 0.56 -56.85
N GLU A 146 -15.07 -0.62 -57.44
CA GLU A 146 -14.33 -1.85 -57.10
C GLU A 146 -12.96 -1.84 -57.82
N PRO A 147 -11.92 -2.64 -57.45
CA PRO A 147 -12.05 -4.07 -57.09
C PRO A 147 -11.06 -4.67 -56.07
N ALA A 148 -11.18 -5.99 -55.92
CA ALA A 148 -10.18 -6.98 -55.46
C ALA A 148 -9.95 -7.12 -53.95
N GLU A 149 -10.71 -8.04 -53.35
CA GLU A 149 -10.36 -8.67 -52.07
C GLU A 149 -9.14 -9.59 -52.27
N SER A 150 -8.05 -9.32 -51.54
CA SER A 150 -6.91 -10.23 -51.39
C SER A 150 -6.99 -10.94 -50.05
N GLU A 151 -7.07 -12.27 -50.05
CA GLU A 151 -6.99 -13.09 -48.84
C GLU A 151 -5.73 -12.77 -48.03
N PHE A 152 -5.88 -12.38 -46.77
CA PHE A 152 -4.81 -12.38 -45.78
C PHE A 152 -5.25 -13.15 -44.54
N MET A 153 -4.85 -14.43 -44.50
CA MET A 153 -5.04 -15.29 -43.32
C MET A 153 -4.16 -14.81 -42.17
N LEU A 154 -4.76 -14.55 -41.02
CA LEU A 154 -4.04 -14.43 -39.75
C LEU A 154 -3.78 -15.84 -39.21
N PRO A 155 -2.54 -16.18 -38.80
CA PRO A 155 -2.25 -17.49 -38.21
C PRO A 155 -2.84 -17.59 -36.81
N GLU A 156 -3.76 -18.54 -36.61
CA GLU A 156 -4.35 -18.87 -35.33
C GLU A 156 -3.33 -19.62 -34.45
N VAL A 157 -2.52 -18.87 -33.70
CA VAL A 157 -1.63 -19.43 -32.69
C VAL A 157 -2.44 -19.70 -31.42
N ALA A 158 -2.84 -20.96 -31.24
CA ALA A 158 -3.40 -21.43 -29.98
C ALA A 158 -2.34 -21.32 -28.87
N VAL A 159 -2.50 -20.34 -27.98
CA VAL A 159 -1.74 -20.21 -26.73
C VAL A 159 -2.60 -20.78 -25.61
N GLU A 160 -2.04 -21.69 -24.81
CA GLU A 160 -2.77 -22.41 -23.77
C GLU A 160 -3.19 -21.45 -22.64
N MET A 161 -4.51 -21.29 -22.45
CA MET A 161 -5.09 -20.30 -21.52
C MET A 161 -4.93 -20.64 -20.02
N ASP A 162 -4.42 -21.83 -19.68
CA ASP A 162 -4.31 -22.26 -18.29
C ASP A 162 -3.12 -21.62 -17.55
N ASP A 163 -2.03 -21.29 -18.25
CA ASP A 163 -0.82 -20.74 -17.64
C ASP A 163 -1.00 -19.31 -17.11
N GLU A 164 -1.77 -18.43 -17.77
CA GLU A 164 -2.06 -17.09 -17.24
C GLU A 164 -2.91 -17.16 -15.96
N VAL A 165 -3.86 -18.09 -15.87
CA VAL A 165 -4.69 -18.27 -14.67
C VAL A 165 -3.84 -18.85 -13.53
N GLN A 166 -2.89 -19.75 -13.84
CA GLN A 166 -1.93 -20.27 -12.89
C GLN A 166 -0.95 -19.17 -12.41
N LEU A 167 -0.51 -18.29 -13.31
CA LEU A 167 0.36 -17.15 -13.01
C LEU A 167 -0.36 -16.11 -12.15
N LEU A 168 -1.60 -15.72 -12.49
CA LEU A 168 -2.42 -14.83 -11.64
C LEU A 168 -2.66 -15.45 -10.26
N LYS A 169 -2.96 -16.75 -10.17
CA LYS A 169 -3.09 -17.45 -8.89
C LYS A 169 -1.77 -17.47 -8.12
N THR A 170 -0.63 -17.62 -8.78
CA THR A 170 0.69 -17.58 -8.14
C THR A 170 1.02 -16.17 -7.63
N ILE A 171 0.78 -15.13 -8.43
CA ILE A 171 0.90 -13.72 -8.04
C ILE A 171 -0.07 -13.36 -6.90
N THR A 172 -1.24 -14.02 -6.82
CA THR A 172 -2.21 -13.83 -5.72
C THR A 172 -1.86 -14.66 -4.47
N SER A 173 -1.14 -15.78 -4.63
CA SER A 173 -0.74 -16.69 -3.53
C SER A 173 0.57 -16.28 -2.88
N GLU A 174 1.47 -15.64 -3.63
CA GLU A 174 2.47 -14.77 -3.03
C GLU A 174 1.75 -13.54 -2.48
N GLN A 175 1.26 -13.66 -1.24
CA GLN A 175 1.12 -12.52 -0.35
C GLN A 175 2.50 -11.90 -0.16
N PHE A 176 2.91 -11.09 -1.13
CA PHE A 176 3.89 -10.05 -0.93
C PHE A 176 3.37 -9.21 0.24
N PHE A 177 3.89 -9.49 1.43
CA PHE A 177 4.03 -8.50 2.47
C PHE A 177 4.87 -7.39 1.84
N LEU A 178 4.21 -6.45 1.16
CA LEU A 178 4.78 -5.20 0.70
C LEU A 178 5.19 -4.45 1.97
N TYR A 179 6.40 -4.75 2.43
CA TYR A 179 6.92 -4.37 3.73
C TYR A 179 6.75 -2.87 3.90
N SER A 180 5.80 -2.52 4.76
CA SER A 180 5.38 -1.14 5.06
C SER A 180 6.52 -0.30 5.66
N ASP A 181 7.63 -0.95 6.00
CA ASP A 181 8.58 -0.49 7.00
C ASP A 181 9.94 -0.09 6.39
N TYR A 182 10.09 -0.21 5.05
CA TYR A 182 11.20 0.39 4.29
C TYR A 182 10.99 1.87 3.92
N LEU A 183 9.83 2.46 4.23
CA LEU A 183 9.60 3.90 4.02
C LEU A 183 10.18 4.71 5.19
N PRO A 184 10.75 5.90 4.95
CA PRO A 184 11.46 6.72 5.96
C PRO A 184 10.56 7.24 7.10
N LEU A 185 9.26 6.99 7.02
CA LEU A 185 8.23 7.45 7.96
C LEU A 185 7.19 6.36 8.20
N THR A 186 7.04 5.93 9.44
CA THR A 186 5.95 5.01 9.82
C THR A 186 4.60 5.73 9.86
N LYS A 187 3.51 4.98 9.64
CA LYS A 187 2.14 5.47 9.82
C LYS A 187 1.90 6.04 11.23
N ARG A 188 2.62 5.54 12.25
CA ARG A 188 2.52 6.01 13.64
C ARG A 188 3.17 7.37 13.83
N GLU A 189 4.37 7.58 13.29
CA GLU A 189 5.12 8.84 13.40
C GLU A 189 4.44 9.97 12.66
N MET A 190 3.95 9.74 11.43
CA MET A 190 3.15 10.74 10.72
C MET A 190 1.91 11.14 11.54
N LYS A 191 1.13 10.16 12.03
CA LYS A 191 -0.04 10.40 12.90
C LYS A 191 0.31 11.16 14.18
N GLN A 192 1.48 10.92 14.76
CA GLN A 192 1.96 11.66 15.93
C GLN A 192 2.33 13.10 15.56
N THR A 193 3.02 13.30 14.44
CA THR A 193 3.43 14.61 13.92
C THR A 193 2.21 15.49 13.62
N TRP A 194 1.17 14.95 12.97
CA TRP A 194 -0.11 15.66 12.75
C TRP A 194 -0.84 16.07 14.04
N ARG A 195 -0.59 15.44 15.19
CA ARG A 195 -1.18 15.88 16.48
C ARG A 195 -0.61 17.22 16.94
N TYR A 196 0.64 17.52 16.61
CA TYR A 196 1.27 18.80 16.97
C TYR A 196 0.76 19.97 16.11
N LEU A 197 0.19 19.69 14.93
CA LEU A 197 -0.43 20.68 14.04
C LEU A 197 -1.80 21.16 14.55
N ARG A 198 -2.44 20.46 15.50
CA ARG A 198 -3.79 20.80 15.98
C ARG A 198 -3.82 22.16 16.70
N LEU A 199 -4.88 22.93 16.44
CA LEU A 199 -5.22 24.19 17.11
C LEU A 199 -6.57 24.03 17.84
N PRO A 200 -6.58 23.52 19.08
CA PRO A 200 -7.80 23.29 19.85
C PRO A 200 -8.34 24.60 20.44
N ILE A 201 -9.41 25.13 19.86
CA ILE A 201 -10.09 26.36 20.29
C ILE A 201 -11.49 26.00 20.82
N ARG A 202 -11.98 26.76 21.82
CA ARG A 202 -13.36 26.67 22.31
C ARG A 202 -14.23 27.62 21.48
N GLU A 203 -15.11 27.07 20.64
CA GLU A 203 -15.98 27.83 19.74
C GLU A 203 -17.33 27.08 19.62
N GLY A 204 -18.45 27.82 19.61
CA GLY A 204 -19.81 27.26 19.54
C GLY A 204 -20.60 27.32 20.87
N PRO A 205 -21.70 26.56 21.00
CA PRO A 205 -22.60 26.64 22.16
C PRO A 205 -21.96 26.11 23.45
N LEU A 206 -22.44 26.62 24.59
CA LEU A 206 -22.02 26.20 25.93
C LEU A 206 -22.58 24.80 26.22
N VAL A 207 -21.73 23.77 26.16
CA VAL A 207 -22.15 22.35 26.24
C VAL A 207 -21.22 21.47 27.06
N GLU A 208 -20.04 21.96 27.45
CA GLU A 208 -19.04 21.25 28.25
C GLU A 208 -19.03 21.85 29.66
N LEU A 209 -19.08 21.02 30.71
CA LEU A 209 -19.04 21.48 32.10
C LEU A 209 -17.63 21.97 32.46
N ASP A 210 -17.50 23.23 32.84
CA ASP A 210 -16.27 23.71 33.49
C ASP A 210 -16.35 23.41 34.99
N VAL A 211 -15.80 22.26 35.37
CA VAL A 211 -15.82 21.74 36.75
C VAL A 211 -15.16 22.73 37.72
N THR A 212 -14.04 23.35 37.32
CA THR A 212 -13.29 24.28 38.16
C THR A 212 -14.11 25.56 38.41
N ALA A 213 -14.58 26.21 37.35
CA ALA A 213 -15.40 27.42 37.49
C ALA A 213 -16.73 27.15 38.21
N THR A 214 -17.31 25.96 38.05
CA THR A 214 -18.51 25.54 38.79
C THR A 214 -18.23 25.37 40.29
N ILE A 215 -17.12 24.72 40.66
CA ILE A 215 -16.71 24.59 42.08
C ILE A 215 -16.44 25.96 42.69
N GLU A 216 -15.72 26.85 41.99
CA GLU A 216 -15.47 28.22 42.46
C GLU A 216 -16.76 29.02 42.67
N LYS A 217 -17.76 28.85 41.79
CA LYS A 217 -19.09 29.45 41.95
C LYS A 217 -19.81 28.89 43.18
N ILE A 218 -19.83 27.57 43.37
CA ILE A 218 -20.44 26.93 44.55
C ILE A 218 -19.80 27.43 45.85
N ILE A 219 -18.46 27.53 45.90
CA ILE A 219 -17.73 28.01 47.09
C ILE A 219 -18.05 29.48 47.39
N ARG A 220 -18.22 30.31 46.35
CA ARG A 220 -18.54 31.74 46.49
C ARG A 220 -19.99 31.98 46.91
N ASP A 221 -20.92 31.27 46.30
CA ASP A 221 -22.36 31.49 46.47
C ASP A 221 -22.90 30.70 47.69
N GLY A 222 -22.21 29.63 48.10
CA GLY A 222 -22.56 28.77 49.23
C GLY A 222 -23.54 27.63 48.91
N PHE A 223 -24.07 27.59 47.67
CA PHE A 223 -25.01 26.58 47.20
C PHE A 223 -24.89 26.39 45.68
N PHE A 224 -25.32 25.23 45.17
CA PHE A 224 -25.29 24.91 43.75
C PHE A 224 -26.63 25.27 43.08
N LEU A 225 -26.64 26.34 42.28
CA LEU A 225 -27.77 26.72 41.43
C LEU A 225 -27.71 26.06 40.05
N GLU A 226 -26.60 26.28 39.34
CA GLU A 226 -26.43 25.90 37.94
C GLU A 226 -24.94 25.65 37.63
N PRO A 227 -24.63 24.73 36.70
CA PRO A 227 -23.27 24.51 36.23
C PRO A 227 -22.74 25.67 35.39
N VAL A 228 -21.45 25.98 35.52
CA VAL A 228 -20.76 26.87 34.57
C VAL A 228 -20.42 26.05 33.33
N LEU A 229 -21.05 26.39 32.20
CA LEU A 229 -20.85 25.72 30.92
C LEU A 229 -19.92 26.54 30.02
N VAL A 230 -19.05 25.84 29.28
CA VAL A 230 -18.12 26.42 28.30
C VAL A 230 -18.29 25.76 26.92
N PRO A 231 -17.85 26.41 25.82
CA PRO A 231 -17.88 25.79 24.51
C PRO A 231 -16.94 24.58 24.44
N ARG A 232 -17.37 23.52 23.76
CA ARG A 232 -16.53 22.34 23.53
C ARG A 232 -15.29 22.69 22.71
N ARG A 233 -14.13 22.16 23.08
CA ARG A 233 -12.91 22.30 22.26
C ARG A 233 -13.06 21.60 20.91
N ARG A 234 -12.84 22.33 19.82
CA ARG A 234 -12.76 21.84 18.44
C ARG A 234 -11.41 22.19 17.84
N ASN A 235 -10.88 21.35 16.96
CA ASN A 235 -9.68 21.67 16.21
C ASN A 235 -10.08 22.47 14.97
N LEU A 236 -9.49 23.64 14.77
CA LEU A 236 -9.87 24.57 13.70
C LEU A 236 -8.84 24.64 12.56
N VAL A 237 -7.76 23.85 12.60
CA VAL A 237 -6.79 23.82 11.49
C VAL A 237 -7.37 23.09 10.29
N GLU A 238 -7.33 23.76 9.15
CA GLU A 238 -7.57 23.19 7.84
C GLU A 238 -6.23 22.95 7.15
N LEU A 239 -5.93 21.70 6.79
CA LEU A 239 -4.74 21.37 5.99
C LEU A 239 -5.12 21.21 4.53
N VAL A 240 -4.48 21.96 3.64
CA VAL A 240 -4.51 21.73 2.20
C VAL A 240 -3.26 20.93 1.81
N LEU A 241 -3.45 19.75 1.26
CA LEU A 241 -2.38 18.84 0.87
C LEU A 241 -2.34 18.73 -0.66
N LEU A 242 -1.28 19.26 -1.28
CA LEU A 242 -1.02 19.13 -2.71
C LEU A 242 -0.03 17.99 -2.96
N LEU A 243 -0.41 17.02 -3.79
CA LEU A 243 0.37 15.83 -4.09
C LEU A 243 0.69 15.76 -5.59
N ASP A 244 1.98 15.67 -5.92
CA ASP A 244 2.43 15.38 -7.28
C ASP A 244 2.40 13.85 -7.52
N ILE A 245 1.86 13.46 -8.67
CA ILE A 245 1.33 12.11 -8.95
C ILE A 245 1.89 11.46 -10.22
N ASP A 246 2.86 12.07 -10.88
CA ASP A 246 3.32 11.54 -12.17
C ASP A 246 4.81 11.73 -12.44
N GLY A 247 5.29 11.03 -13.47
CA GLY A 247 6.70 11.04 -13.86
C GLY A 247 7.62 10.53 -12.76
N SER A 248 8.49 11.39 -12.22
CA SER A 248 9.43 11.01 -11.17
C SER A 248 8.77 10.73 -9.81
N MET A 249 7.50 11.10 -9.61
CA MET A 249 6.79 10.88 -8.35
C MET A 249 6.25 9.45 -8.16
N VAL A 250 6.20 8.64 -9.22
CA VAL A 250 5.67 7.26 -9.18
C VAL A 250 6.35 6.41 -8.11
N ALA A 251 7.67 6.54 -7.95
CA ALA A 251 8.44 5.83 -6.91
C ALA A 251 8.06 6.24 -5.47
N PHE A 252 7.44 7.41 -5.29
CA PHE A 252 7.09 8.00 -4.00
C PHE A 252 5.58 7.97 -3.70
N HIS A 253 4.74 7.42 -4.59
CA HIS A 253 3.30 7.26 -4.35
C HIS A 253 2.97 6.55 -3.03
N PRO A 254 3.64 5.45 -2.62
CA PRO A 254 3.39 4.80 -1.33
C PRO A 254 3.63 5.72 -0.11
N LEU A 255 4.50 6.72 -0.25
CA LEU A 255 4.77 7.72 0.79
C LEU A 255 3.74 8.85 0.75
N GLY A 256 3.36 9.33 -0.43
CA GLY A 256 2.29 10.32 -0.64
C GLY A 256 0.92 9.84 -0.18
N ASP A 257 0.55 8.60 -0.49
CA ASP A 257 -0.69 7.98 -0.01
C ASP A 257 -0.69 7.80 1.51
N ARG A 258 0.46 7.43 2.10
CA ARG A 258 0.62 7.37 3.56
C ARG A 258 0.47 8.74 4.20
N LEU A 259 1.01 9.79 3.59
CA LEU A 259 0.89 11.18 4.03
C LEU A 259 -0.59 11.62 4.01
N LYS A 260 -1.29 11.41 2.88
CA LYS A 260 -2.73 11.62 2.70
C LYS A 260 -3.57 10.90 3.75
N ASP A 261 -3.36 9.59 3.90
CA ASP A 261 -4.14 8.75 4.81
C ASP A 261 -3.96 9.14 6.27
N THR A 262 -2.72 9.44 6.66
CA THR A 262 -2.42 9.81 8.04
C THR A 262 -2.90 11.22 8.35
N ALA A 263 -2.87 12.15 7.39
CA ALA A 263 -3.42 13.50 7.55
C ALA A 263 -4.96 13.48 7.67
N THR A 264 -5.65 12.85 6.71
CA THR A 264 -7.12 12.80 6.64
C THR A 264 -7.74 11.98 7.76
N ARG A 265 -7.30 10.72 7.94
CA ARG A 265 -7.94 9.76 8.87
C ARG A 265 -7.27 9.72 10.25
N GLY A 266 -5.96 10.01 10.31
CA GLY A 266 -5.15 9.82 11.51
C GLY A 266 -4.92 11.07 12.37
N GLY A 267 -4.79 12.24 11.73
CA GLY A 267 -4.43 13.50 12.38
C GLY A 267 -5.54 14.06 13.27
N LYS A 268 -6.81 13.77 12.96
CA LYS A 268 -7.99 14.47 13.51
C LYS A 268 -7.80 16.01 13.40
N LEU A 269 -7.50 16.44 12.18
CA LEU A 269 -7.46 17.85 11.82
C LEU A 269 -8.89 18.41 11.75
N GLY A 270 -9.05 19.73 11.69
CA GLY A 270 -10.37 20.37 11.60
C GLY A 270 -11.03 20.09 10.24
N ALA A 271 -10.27 20.36 9.18
CA ALA A 271 -10.53 19.82 7.84
C ALA A 271 -9.21 19.40 7.18
N SER A 272 -9.31 18.55 6.15
CA SER A 272 -8.19 18.19 5.28
C SER A 272 -8.68 18.15 3.85
N ARG A 273 -8.21 19.07 3.00
CA ARG A 273 -8.49 19.10 1.55
C ARG A 273 -7.28 18.52 0.84
N VAL A 274 -7.49 17.61 -0.12
CA VAL A 274 -6.40 16.95 -0.86
C VAL A 274 -6.58 17.25 -2.34
N TYR A 275 -5.51 17.71 -2.98
CA TYR A 275 -5.47 18.02 -4.39
C TYR A 275 -4.24 17.39 -5.04
N TYR A 276 -4.33 17.18 -6.34
CA TYR A 276 -3.34 16.51 -7.15
C TYR A 276 -2.87 17.42 -8.29
N PHE A 277 -1.61 17.29 -8.70
CA PHE A 277 -1.01 18.07 -9.80
C PHE A 277 0.14 17.30 -10.46
N HIS A 278 0.72 17.84 -11.54
CA HIS A 278 1.91 17.27 -12.17
C HIS A 278 3.02 18.31 -12.33
N ASN A 279 4.20 18.07 -11.76
CA ASN A 279 5.39 18.95 -11.76
C ASN A 279 5.22 20.33 -11.10
N CYS A 280 4.17 21.07 -11.45
CA CYS A 280 3.76 22.38 -10.93
C CYS A 280 2.27 22.64 -11.27
N PRO A 281 1.43 23.13 -10.34
CA PRO A 281 0.09 23.62 -10.69
C PRO A 281 0.21 24.92 -11.49
N VAL A 282 -0.50 25.01 -12.62
CA VAL A 282 -0.60 26.24 -13.43
C VAL A 282 -2.02 26.79 -13.31
N ASP A 283 -2.95 26.33 -14.15
CA ASP A 283 -4.34 26.81 -14.12
C ASP A 283 -5.25 25.95 -13.23
N TYR A 284 -4.95 24.64 -13.11
CA TYR A 284 -5.79 23.66 -12.43
C TYR A 284 -5.02 22.74 -11.47
N VAL A 285 -5.71 22.33 -10.41
CA VAL A 285 -5.42 21.15 -9.58
C VAL A 285 -6.60 20.18 -9.66
N TYR A 286 -6.42 18.94 -9.21
CA TYR A 286 -7.39 17.87 -9.41
C TYR A 286 -7.80 17.22 -8.08
N GLY A 287 -9.09 16.90 -7.91
CA GLY A 287 -9.60 16.22 -6.72
C GLY A 287 -9.17 14.74 -6.62
N LYS A 288 -8.81 14.13 -7.75
CA LYS A 288 -8.42 12.71 -7.85
C LYS A 288 -7.08 12.50 -8.59
N PRO A 289 -6.35 11.40 -8.31
CA PRO A 289 -5.08 11.09 -8.96
C PRO A 289 -5.13 10.92 -10.49
N GLY A 290 -6.30 10.65 -11.08
CA GLY A 290 -6.47 10.48 -12.53
C GLY A 290 -6.92 11.75 -13.24
N TYR A 291 -6.35 12.92 -12.89
CA TYR A 291 -6.68 14.24 -13.46
C TYR A 291 -8.19 14.55 -13.56
N SER A 292 -8.96 14.00 -12.64
CA SER A 292 -10.41 14.16 -12.57
C SER A 292 -10.78 15.14 -11.46
N GLU A 293 -11.96 15.76 -11.57
CA GLU A 293 -12.43 16.83 -10.66
C GLU A 293 -11.45 18.02 -10.67
N ALA A 294 -11.26 18.61 -11.86
CA ALA A 294 -10.42 19.79 -12.03
C ALA A 294 -11.02 21.01 -11.30
N VAL A 295 -10.19 21.68 -10.52
CA VAL A 295 -10.51 22.90 -9.76
C VAL A 295 -9.45 23.94 -10.13
N ARG A 296 -9.87 25.17 -10.46
CA ARG A 296 -8.92 26.23 -10.80
C ARG A 296 -8.07 26.59 -9.59
N VAL A 297 -6.80 26.97 -9.83
CA VAL A 297 -5.91 27.41 -8.75
C VAL A 297 -6.48 28.64 -8.03
N GLU A 298 -7.06 29.61 -8.76
CA GLU A 298 -7.69 30.78 -8.15
C GLU A 298 -8.92 30.42 -7.29
N ASP A 299 -9.77 29.50 -7.75
CA ASP A 299 -10.97 29.05 -7.03
C ASP A 299 -10.57 28.25 -5.77
N MET A 300 -9.54 27.41 -5.89
CA MET A 300 -8.95 26.70 -4.75
C MET A 300 -8.46 27.70 -3.69
N LEU A 301 -7.66 28.70 -4.08
CA LEU A 301 -7.00 29.64 -3.15
C LEU A 301 -7.98 30.65 -2.53
N SER A 302 -8.94 31.17 -3.30
CA SER A 302 -9.96 32.09 -2.80
C SER A 302 -10.91 31.42 -1.79
N GLY A 303 -11.12 30.11 -1.89
CA GLY A 303 -11.87 29.30 -0.91
C GLY A 303 -11.14 28.98 0.39
N LEU A 304 -9.98 29.59 0.68
CA LEU A 304 -9.15 29.33 1.86
C LEU A 304 -9.19 30.50 2.88
N SER A 305 -9.49 30.17 4.14
CA SER A 305 -9.45 31.14 5.25
C SER A 305 -8.02 31.31 5.78
N ALA A 306 -7.35 32.41 5.41
CA ALA A 306 -5.93 32.68 5.68
C ALA A 306 -5.43 32.49 7.13
N ASN A 307 -6.30 32.64 8.14
CA ASN A 307 -5.95 32.47 9.57
C ASN A 307 -6.06 31.03 10.10
N ARG A 308 -6.73 30.11 9.37
CA ARG A 308 -7.01 28.73 9.81
C ARG A 308 -6.44 27.68 8.85
N VAL A 309 -6.16 28.06 7.60
CA VAL A 309 -5.63 27.18 6.56
C VAL A 309 -4.10 27.19 6.56
N CYS A 310 -3.51 26.01 6.45
CA CYS A 310 -2.10 25.79 6.14
C CYS A 310 -1.96 24.86 4.92
N MET A 311 -0.91 25.04 4.10
CA MET A 311 -0.69 24.23 2.90
C MET A 311 0.63 23.47 2.96
N LEU A 312 0.58 22.20 2.59
CA LEU A 312 1.74 21.34 2.40
C LEU A 312 1.76 20.82 0.97
N ILE A 313 2.85 21.06 0.26
CA ILE A 313 3.11 20.53 -1.08
C ILE A 313 4.04 19.32 -0.94
N PHE A 314 3.75 18.22 -1.63
CA PHE A 314 4.57 17.02 -1.68
C PHE A 314 4.94 16.69 -3.13
N SER A 315 6.20 16.93 -3.49
CA SER A 315 6.76 16.71 -4.84
C SER A 315 8.29 16.65 -4.80
N ASP A 316 8.90 15.97 -5.76
CA ASP A 316 10.35 15.90 -5.93
C ASP A 316 10.98 17.24 -6.33
N ALA A 317 10.17 18.21 -6.77
CA ALA A 317 10.62 19.49 -7.33
C ALA A 317 11.66 19.34 -8.48
N GLY A 318 11.70 18.18 -9.14
CA GLY A 318 12.71 17.80 -10.15
C GLY A 318 13.99 17.15 -9.61
N ALA A 319 14.19 17.05 -8.29
CA ALA A 319 15.40 16.48 -7.69
C ALA A 319 15.63 15.00 -8.06
N ALA A 320 14.57 14.20 -8.23
CA ALA A 320 14.74 12.79 -8.58
C ALA A 320 15.24 12.58 -10.01
N ARG A 321 15.04 13.57 -10.89
CA ARG A 321 15.59 13.60 -12.26
C ARG A 321 16.98 14.23 -12.33
N GLY A 322 17.41 14.93 -11.27
CA GLY A 322 18.70 15.66 -11.23
C GLY A 322 18.81 16.86 -12.20
N GLY A 323 17.72 17.23 -12.87
CA GLY A 323 17.73 18.25 -13.94
C GLY A 323 17.33 19.65 -13.48
N TYR A 324 17.95 20.65 -14.11
CA TYR A 324 17.48 22.03 -14.07
C TYR A 324 16.49 22.31 -15.21
N SER A 325 15.41 23.02 -14.92
CA SER A 325 14.42 23.48 -15.91
C SER A 325 13.92 24.86 -15.51
N GLU A 326 14.30 25.85 -16.31
CA GLU A 326 13.93 27.26 -16.14
C GLU A 326 12.40 27.44 -16.17
N ASP A 327 11.72 26.85 -17.16
CA ASP A 327 10.27 26.93 -17.31
C ASP A 327 9.53 26.38 -16.07
N ARG A 328 9.99 25.25 -15.52
CA ARG A 328 9.44 24.68 -14.28
C ARG A 328 9.68 25.59 -13.09
N LEU A 329 10.85 26.22 -13.00
CA LEU A 329 11.17 27.15 -11.92
C LEU A 329 10.24 28.37 -11.97
N GLN A 330 10.09 29.00 -13.13
CA GLN A 330 9.25 30.19 -13.31
C GLN A 330 7.76 29.91 -13.04
N LEU A 331 7.24 28.77 -13.52
CA LEU A 331 5.88 28.34 -13.22
C LEU A 331 5.69 28.10 -11.72
N THR A 332 6.65 27.42 -11.08
CA THR A 332 6.59 27.15 -9.63
C THR A 332 6.69 28.43 -8.81
N GLU A 333 7.58 29.35 -9.16
CA GLU A 333 7.69 30.64 -8.51
C GLU A 333 6.38 31.44 -8.61
N ARG A 334 5.75 31.48 -9.79
CA ARG A 334 4.45 32.13 -9.99
C ARG A 334 3.37 31.52 -9.08
N PHE A 335 3.26 30.20 -9.06
CA PHE A 335 2.32 29.49 -8.20
C PHE A 335 2.57 29.74 -6.71
N LEU A 336 3.83 29.73 -6.27
CA LEU A 336 4.21 29.99 -4.88
C LEU A 336 3.92 31.45 -4.47
N ARG A 337 4.16 32.42 -5.36
CA ARG A 337 3.79 33.83 -5.16
C ARG A 337 2.26 34.00 -5.02
N GLN A 338 1.45 33.30 -5.84
CA GLN A 338 -0.01 33.27 -5.67
C GLN A 338 -0.42 32.66 -4.31
N CYS A 339 0.18 31.54 -3.92
CA CYS A 339 -0.10 30.90 -2.63
C CYS A 339 0.23 31.83 -1.45
N GLN A 340 1.37 32.51 -1.47
CA GLN A 340 1.82 33.43 -0.40
C GLN A 340 0.91 34.66 -0.24
N GLN A 341 0.14 35.05 -1.26
CA GLN A 341 -0.86 36.13 -1.14
C GLN A 341 -2.10 35.72 -0.35
N HIS A 342 -2.46 34.44 -0.36
CA HIS A 342 -3.66 33.91 0.31
C HIS A 342 -3.36 33.15 1.62
N LEU A 343 -2.13 32.63 1.77
CA LEU A 343 -1.76 31.71 2.85
C LEU A 343 -0.55 32.20 3.61
N ARG A 344 -0.70 32.32 4.94
CA ARG A 344 0.40 32.64 5.85
C ARG A 344 1.39 31.49 6.06
N TYR A 345 0.92 30.25 5.91
CA TYR A 345 1.66 29.04 6.26
C TYR A 345 1.69 28.05 5.10
N LEU A 346 2.86 27.97 4.46
CA LEU A 346 3.15 27.13 3.30
C LEU A 346 4.47 26.40 3.54
N VAL A 347 4.52 25.10 3.24
CA VAL A 347 5.73 24.28 3.31
C VAL A 347 5.77 23.29 2.16
N TRP A 348 6.97 22.97 1.68
CA TRP A 348 7.20 21.90 0.71
C TRP A 348 7.93 20.74 1.37
N VAL A 349 7.47 19.52 1.12
CA VAL A 349 8.08 18.29 1.62
C VAL A 349 8.53 17.48 0.41
N ASN A 350 9.84 17.32 0.27
CA ASN A 350 10.47 16.64 -0.86
C ASN A 350 10.86 15.21 -0.44
N PRO A 351 10.40 14.16 -1.14
CA PRO A 351 10.76 12.78 -0.82
C PRO A 351 12.18 12.39 -1.25
N VAL A 352 12.89 13.25 -1.97
CA VAL A 352 14.29 13.07 -2.36
C VAL A 352 15.21 13.67 -1.27
N PRO A 353 16.28 12.96 -0.85
CA PRO A 353 17.22 13.49 0.14
C PRO A 353 17.88 14.81 -0.26
N ARG A 354 18.13 15.67 0.74
CA ARG A 354 18.56 17.08 0.53
C ARG A 354 19.84 17.22 -0.28
N GLU A 355 20.76 16.25 -0.19
CA GLU A 355 22.02 16.21 -0.91
C GLU A 355 21.83 16.20 -2.43
N ARG A 356 20.69 15.66 -2.92
CA ARG A 356 20.36 15.57 -4.35
C ARG A 356 19.57 16.77 -4.89
N TRP A 357 19.29 17.79 -4.07
CA TRP A 357 18.60 18.99 -4.55
C TRP A 357 19.56 19.94 -5.28
N ALA A 358 20.85 19.93 -4.92
CA ALA A 358 21.88 20.73 -5.55
C ALA A 358 21.93 20.51 -7.07
N MET A 359 22.18 21.57 -7.83
CA MET A 359 22.22 21.57 -9.31
C MET A 359 20.90 21.18 -10.02
N SER A 360 19.81 20.98 -9.29
CA SER A 360 18.48 20.68 -9.84
C SER A 360 17.51 21.84 -9.61
N THR A 361 16.37 21.82 -10.31
CA THR A 361 15.26 22.79 -10.12
C THR A 361 14.81 22.88 -8.65
N ALA A 362 14.90 21.78 -7.90
CA ALA A 362 14.54 21.72 -6.48
C ALA A 362 15.45 22.62 -5.62
N GLY A 363 16.74 22.73 -5.97
CA GLY A 363 17.70 23.56 -5.24
C GLY A 363 17.39 25.05 -5.32
N GLU A 364 16.78 25.52 -6.41
CA GLU A 364 16.29 26.89 -6.53
C GLU A 364 14.94 27.08 -5.82
N ILE A 365 14.00 26.14 -5.96
CA ILE A 365 12.71 26.17 -5.23
C ILE A 365 12.93 26.20 -3.71
N ALA A 366 13.95 25.50 -3.20
CA ALA A 366 14.34 25.50 -1.79
C ALA A 366 14.77 26.88 -1.24
N LYS A 367 15.13 27.83 -2.11
CA LYS A 367 15.47 29.21 -1.72
C LYS A 367 14.24 30.12 -1.61
N LEU A 368 13.16 29.77 -2.33
CA LEU A 368 11.93 30.56 -2.41
C LEU A 368 10.99 30.30 -1.21
N ILE A 369 11.02 29.08 -0.66
CA ILE A 369 10.12 28.62 0.40
C ILE A 369 10.81 27.61 1.33
N PRO A 370 10.26 27.35 2.53
CA PRO A 370 10.74 26.28 3.39
C PRO A 370 10.49 24.91 2.73
N MET A 371 11.53 24.34 2.12
CA MET A 371 11.52 22.98 1.59
C MET A 371 12.29 22.04 2.51
N LEU A 372 11.66 20.94 2.91
CA LEU A 372 12.15 19.99 3.90
C LEU A 372 12.11 18.57 3.33
N GLU A 373 13.01 17.71 3.80
CA GLU A 373 13.02 16.30 3.41
C GLU A 373 11.80 15.54 3.99
N CYS A 374 11.36 14.48 3.32
CA CYS A 374 10.26 13.63 3.79
C CYS A 374 10.72 12.54 4.79
N ASP A 375 11.53 12.94 5.77
CA ASP A 375 11.96 12.12 6.89
C ASP A 375 11.22 12.49 8.18
N ARG A 376 11.60 11.85 9.30
CA ARG A 376 11.02 12.13 10.62
C ARG A 376 11.29 13.56 11.12
N LEU A 377 12.48 14.10 10.90
CA LEU A 377 12.86 15.43 11.36
C LEU A 377 12.24 16.51 10.46
N GLY A 378 12.29 16.32 9.15
CA GLY A 378 11.71 17.19 8.14
C GLY A 378 10.20 17.33 8.29
N LEU A 379 9.45 16.23 8.48
CA LEU A 379 8.00 16.33 8.71
C LEU A 379 7.65 17.02 10.05
N GLN A 380 8.46 16.82 11.10
CA GLN A 380 8.27 17.55 12.36
C GLN A 380 8.55 19.05 12.21
N ASN A 381 9.61 19.40 11.48
CA ASN A 381 9.93 20.79 11.17
C ASN A 381 8.88 21.42 10.25
N ALA A 382 8.30 20.67 9.31
CA ALA A 382 7.19 21.13 8.49
C ALA A 382 5.99 21.53 9.34
N VAL A 383 5.60 20.70 10.32
CA VAL A 383 4.53 21.06 11.27
C VAL A 383 4.88 22.25 12.17
N LYS A 384 6.17 22.48 12.51
CA LYS A 384 6.59 23.71 13.21
C LYS A 384 6.39 24.96 12.35
N VAL A 385 6.80 24.92 11.08
CA VAL A 385 6.60 25.99 10.09
C VAL A 385 5.11 26.26 9.88
N LEU A 386 4.29 25.22 9.71
CA LEU A 386 2.84 25.35 9.54
C LEU A 386 2.10 25.87 10.79
N ARG A 387 2.79 25.97 11.92
CA ARG A 387 2.32 26.63 13.14
C ARG A 387 2.93 28.02 13.38
N GLY A 388 3.68 28.55 12.42
CA GLY A 388 4.31 29.85 12.50
C GLY A 388 5.53 29.93 13.43
N ASN A 389 6.12 28.79 13.80
CA ASN A 389 7.40 28.80 14.51
C ASN A 389 8.53 28.99 13.49
N PRO A 390 9.52 29.85 13.76
CA PRO A 390 10.71 29.92 12.93
C PRO A 390 11.47 28.60 13.00
N VAL A 391 11.95 28.14 11.85
CA VAL A 391 12.88 27.03 11.72
C VAL A 391 14.08 27.58 10.93
N SER A 392 15.30 27.26 11.34
CA SER A 392 16.49 27.63 10.56
C SER A 392 16.65 26.65 9.39
N TRP A 393 16.19 27.01 8.20
CA TRP A 393 16.47 26.29 6.96
C TRP A 393 17.65 26.96 6.21
N SER A 394 18.86 26.73 6.73
CA SER A 394 20.13 27.00 6.03
C SER A 394 20.56 25.76 5.26
#